data_AF-A0A356NRE0-F1
#
_entry.id   AF-A0A356NRE0-F1
#
_cell.length_a   1.000
_cell.length_b   1.000
_cell.length_c   1.000
_cell.angle_alpha   90.00
_cell.angle_beta   90.00
_cell.angle_gamma   90.00
#
_symmetry.space_group_name_H-M   'P 1'
#
loop_
_entity.id
_entity.type
_entity.pdbx_description
1 polymer ?
#
loop_
_entity_poly.entity_id
_entity_poly.type
_entity_poly.pdbx_seq_one_letter_code
_entity_poly.pdbx_strand_id
1 'polypeptide(L)'
;MDNLDQTYAGRRRTRRGNRRNAGRDTAAAGGRIDGQPGGQLGGLAGWQDIQTNLPPLTPLSADQLEAVHQASLQLLEEYGIEVMSADVRARFRAAGADVDEASMIVRADRGLILAAIASAPPVFRLTPTNPQRALTVGGRHIHFGMVSGAPNVHDIAGGRRSGNFEDYKKLIKLGQSFNILHFFGNQTLAPNDLPVSTRHLDTVFANLTLSDKIFMSMSIGAERVRDTAALTAIARGISLDEMADDPSSITNININSPRKLDVEMAAAAIAMAEMGQAVVVTPFTLMGAMT
;
A
#
# COMPACT_ATOMS: atom_id res chain seq x y z
N MET A 1 -36.49 42.02 0.41
CA MET A 1 -35.57 42.70 1.34
C MET A 1 -34.27 41.92 1.33
N ASP A 2 -33.57 41.76 0.21
CA ASP A 2 -33.00 42.78 -0.68
C ASP A 2 -32.21 43.83 0.09
N ASN A 3 -30.89 43.68 0.13
CA ASN A 3 -29.96 44.42 -0.73
C ASN A 3 -28.57 44.34 -0.08
N LEU A 4 -27.57 43.94 -0.86
CA LEU A 4 -26.25 44.57 -0.90
C LEU A 4 -25.56 44.04 -2.17
N ASP A 5 -25.94 44.68 -3.27
CA ASP A 5 -25.29 44.61 -4.57
C ASP A 5 -24.57 45.95 -4.83
N GLN A 6 -23.62 45.93 -5.77
CA GLN A 6 -22.75 47.01 -6.26
C GLN A 6 -21.44 47.19 -5.48
N THR A 7 -20.25 46.99 -6.04
CA THR A 7 -19.76 47.57 -7.30
C THR A 7 -18.47 46.86 -7.72
N TYR A 8 -18.31 46.54 -9.01
CA TYR A 8 -17.20 47.05 -9.84
C TYR A 8 -17.39 46.57 -11.29
N ALA A 9 -17.70 47.53 -12.16
CA ALA A 9 -17.80 47.37 -13.60
C ALA A 9 -16.47 47.74 -14.28
N GLY A 10 -16.17 47.06 -15.39
CA GLY A 10 -15.48 47.67 -16.53
C GLY A 10 -14.13 47.05 -16.92
N ARG A 11 -14.10 46.31 -18.04
CA ARG A 11 -13.81 46.85 -19.38
C ARG A 11 -13.54 45.71 -20.38
N ARG A 12 -14.48 45.52 -21.32
CA ARG A 12 -14.24 44.86 -22.59
C ARG A 12 -13.31 45.72 -23.45
N ARG A 13 -12.29 45.12 -24.07
CA ARG A 13 -11.60 45.69 -25.24
C ARG A 13 -11.72 44.72 -26.41
N THR A 14 -12.41 45.18 -27.44
CA THR A 14 -12.44 44.62 -28.78
C THR A 14 -11.15 45.01 -29.52
N ARG A 15 -10.59 44.11 -30.34
CA ARG A 15 -9.83 44.53 -31.52
C ARG A 15 -9.95 43.47 -32.63
N ARG A 16 -10.56 43.92 -33.73
CA ARG A 16 -10.70 43.24 -35.01
C ARG A 16 -9.47 43.60 -35.85
N GLY A 17 -8.87 42.65 -36.55
CA GLY A 17 -7.77 42.89 -37.48
C GLY A 17 -7.59 41.71 -38.42
N ASN A 18 -8.00 41.91 -39.67
CA ASN A 18 -8.01 40.95 -40.78
C ASN A 18 -6.70 41.08 -41.58
N ARG A 19 -6.06 39.98 -42.02
CA ARG A 19 -5.23 39.92 -43.25
C ARG A 19 -4.86 38.48 -43.64
N ARG A 20 -4.98 38.22 -44.95
CA ARG A 20 -4.81 36.96 -45.69
C ARG A 20 -3.38 36.80 -46.25
N ASN A 21 -3.10 35.56 -46.71
CA ASN A 21 -2.03 35.11 -47.64
C ASN A 21 -0.59 35.19 -47.10
N ALA A 22 0.32 34.26 -47.35
CA ALA A 22 0.58 33.43 -48.54
C ALA A 22 1.44 32.19 -48.18
N GLY A 23 1.37 31.13 -48.98
CA GLY A 23 2.08 29.87 -48.76
C GLY A 23 3.62 29.93 -48.87
N ARG A 24 4.26 28.92 -48.29
CA ARG A 24 5.53 28.37 -48.77
C ARG A 24 5.55 26.88 -48.48
N ASP A 25 5.43 26.12 -49.57
CA ASP A 25 5.85 24.73 -49.66
C ASP A 25 7.31 24.61 -49.23
N THR A 26 7.57 23.67 -48.32
CA THR A 26 8.85 22.95 -48.32
C THR A 26 8.53 21.48 -48.12
N ALA A 27 8.69 20.72 -49.20
CA ALA A 27 8.76 19.28 -49.18
C ALA A 27 9.97 18.86 -48.31
N ALA A 28 9.74 18.00 -47.32
CA ALA A 28 10.79 17.25 -46.66
C ALA A 28 10.45 15.76 -46.78
N ALA A 29 11.39 15.05 -47.39
CA ALA A 29 11.31 13.68 -47.84
C ALA A 29 10.89 12.69 -46.75
N GLY A 30 10.14 11.67 -47.17
CA GLY A 30 9.85 10.50 -46.37
C GLY A 30 11.13 9.74 -46.02
N GLY A 31 11.42 9.66 -44.73
CA GLY A 31 12.27 8.64 -44.15
C GLY A 31 11.37 7.54 -43.58
N ARG A 32 11.43 6.34 -44.17
CA ARG A 32 10.95 5.12 -43.54
C ARG A 32 11.73 4.95 -42.23
N ILE A 33 11.02 4.91 -41.10
CA ILE A 33 11.60 4.44 -39.84
C ILE A 33 11.50 2.93 -39.90
N ASP A 34 12.58 2.30 -40.38
CA ASP A 34 12.74 0.85 -40.31
C ASP A 34 12.63 0.41 -38.84
N GLY A 35 11.80 -0.62 -38.63
CA GLY A 35 11.51 -1.20 -37.33
C GLY A 35 12.78 -1.75 -36.67
N GLN A 36 13.31 -0.99 -35.72
CA GLN A 36 14.17 -1.51 -34.67
C GLN A 36 13.25 -2.04 -33.55
N PRO A 37 13.42 -3.29 -33.08
CA PRO A 37 12.73 -3.78 -31.90
C PRO A 37 13.03 -2.82 -30.74
N GLY A 38 11.99 -2.42 -30.01
CA GLY A 38 12.07 -1.43 -28.94
C GLY A 38 13.33 -1.59 -28.10
N GLY A 39 14.16 -0.54 -28.07
CA GLY A 39 15.41 -0.53 -27.34
C GLY A 39 15.18 -1.01 -25.91
N GLN A 40 15.99 -1.99 -25.48
CA GLN A 40 16.22 -2.21 -24.06
C GLN A 40 16.46 -0.84 -23.43
N LEU A 41 15.80 -0.55 -22.30
CA LEU A 41 16.20 0.53 -21.40
C LEU A 41 17.66 0.26 -20.99
N GLY A 42 18.60 0.71 -21.83
CA GLY A 42 20.02 0.55 -21.60
C GLY A 42 20.37 1.24 -20.29
N GLY A 43 20.89 0.47 -19.34
CA GLY A 43 21.49 1.01 -18.12
C GLY A 43 20.73 0.81 -16.80
N LEU A 44 19.60 0.09 -16.78
CA LEU A 44 19.04 -0.32 -15.48
C LEU A 44 19.88 -1.45 -14.90
N ALA A 45 20.31 -1.28 -13.63
CA ALA A 45 20.92 -2.37 -12.88
C ALA A 45 19.99 -3.59 -12.86
N GLY A 46 20.57 -4.79 -12.83
CA GLY A 46 19.79 -6.02 -12.67
C GLY A 46 18.96 -6.01 -11.40
N TRP A 47 18.01 -6.93 -11.30
CA TRP A 47 17.30 -7.19 -10.04
C TRP A 47 18.30 -7.54 -8.94
N GLN A 48 18.17 -6.90 -7.79
CA GLN A 48 19.05 -7.14 -6.65
C GLN A 48 18.21 -7.27 -5.39
N ASP A 49 18.57 -8.25 -4.57
CA ASP A 49 18.12 -8.30 -3.19
C ASP A 49 18.98 -7.35 -2.37
N ILE A 50 18.46 -6.14 -2.12
CA ILE A 50 19.24 -5.04 -1.54
C ILE A 50 19.41 -5.27 -0.05
N GLN A 51 20.67 -5.23 0.41
CA GLN A 51 21.01 -5.25 1.82
C GLN A 51 21.78 -3.98 2.18
N THR A 52 21.39 -3.30 3.26
CA THR A 52 22.20 -2.19 3.78
C THR A 52 23.47 -2.74 4.40
N ASN A 53 24.62 -2.10 4.16
CA ASN A 53 25.86 -2.39 4.88
C ASN A 53 26.14 -1.44 6.05
N LEU A 54 25.28 -0.43 6.24
CA LEU A 54 25.39 0.50 7.34
C LEU A 54 24.80 -0.12 8.62
N PRO A 55 25.35 0.19 9.81
CA PRO A 55 24.68 -0.11 11.07
C PRO A 55 23.40 0.72 11.18
N PRO A 56 22.37 0.22 11.92
CA PRO A 56 21.21 1.04 12.26
C PRO A 56 21.62 2.33 12.97
N LEU A 57 20.91 3.42 12.69
CA LEU A 57 21.05 4.64 13.48
C LEU A 57 20.47 4.42 14.87
N THR A 58 21.23 4.73 15.92
CA THR A 58 20.83 4.57 17.33
C THR A 58 20.74 5.93 18.02
N PRO A 59 19.71 6.75 17.73
CA PRO A 59 19.57 8.08 18.33
C PRO A 59 19.20 8.04 19.82
N LEU A 60 18.69 6.90 20.31
CA LEU A 60 18.39 6.65 21.72
C LEU A 60 19.49 5.81 22.35
N SER A 61 19.85 6.10 23.61
CA SER A 61 20.66 5.20 24.42
C SER A 61 19.91 3.90 24.74
N ALA A 62 20.63 2.88 25.21
CA ALA A 62 20.01 1.62 25.63
C ALA A 62 18.94 1.83 26.72
N ASP A 63 19.24 2.64 27.73
CA ASP A 63 18.28 2.96 28.81
C ASP A 63 17.06 3.74 28.30
N GLN A 64 17.24 4.63 27.33
CA GLN A 64 16.13 5.36 26.71
C GLN A 64 15.24 4.44 25.87
N LEU A 65 15.84 3.52 25.11
CA LEU A 65 15.11 2.51 24.35
C LEU A 65 14.29 1.60 25.28
N GLU A 66 14.91 1.14 26.37
CA GLU A 66 14.25 0.31 27.39
C GLU A 66 13.10 1.07 28.07
N ALA A 67 13.30 2.36 28.39
CA ALA A 67 12.25 3.20 28.96
C ALA A 67 11.03 3.32 28.02
N VAL A 68 11.26 3.48 26.71
CA VAL A 68 10.17 3.48 25.71
C VAL A 68 9.48 2.13 25.63
N HIS A 69 10.24 1.03 25.66
CA HIS A 69 9.69 -0.32 25.64
C HIS A 69 8.79 -0.58 26.86
N GLN A 70 9.28 -0.30 28.07
CA GLN A 70 8.51 -0.47 29.31
C GLN A 70 7.27 0.43 29.34
N ALA A 71 7.38 1.69 28.91
CA ALA A 71 6.23 2.59 28.82
C ALA A 71 5.17 2.08 27.82
N SER A 72 5.60 1.48 26.70
CA SER A 72 4.69 0.90 25.72
C SER A 72 3.93 -0.32 26.28
N LEU A 73 4.60 -1.18 27.04
CA LEU A 73 3.98 -2.33 27.69
C LEU A 73 2.99 -1.88 28.76
N GLN A 74 3.40 -0.93 29.62
CA GLN A 74 2.52 -0.36 30.63
C GLN A 74 1.27 0.26 30.01
N LEU A 75 1.42 0.98 28.89
CA LEU A 75 0.29 1.57 28.19
C LEU A 75 -0.72 0.53 27.71
N LEU A 76 -0.25 -0.59 27.15
CA LEU A 76 -1.12 -1.67 26.68
C LEU A 76 -1.75 -2.48 27.84
N GLU A 77 -1.03 -2.63 28.94
CA GLU A 77 -1.46 -3.37 30.12
C GLU A 77 -2.48 -2.59 30.97
N GLU A 78 -2.26 -1.29 31.19
CA GLU A 78 -3.12 -0.46 32.04
C GLU A 78 -4.27 0.20 31.26
N TYR A 79 -4.00 0.68 30.04
CA TYR A 79 -4.96 1.45 29.26
C TYR A 79 -5.53 0.71 28.06
N GLY A 80 -4.84 -0.33 27.56
CA GLY A 80 -5.34 -1.19 26.50
C GLY A 80 -5.39 -0.57 25.10
N ILE A 81 -6.20 -1.18 24.24
CA ILE A 81 -6.60 -0.67 22.92
C ILE A 81 -8.11 -0.84 22.74
N GLU A 82 -8.75 0.08 22.02
CA GLU A 82 -10.16 -0.08 21.65
C GLU A 82 -10.26 -1.04 20.47
N VAL A 83 -10.93 -2.18 20.64
CA VAL A 83 -11.11 -3.21 19.63
C VAL A 83 -12.57 -3.30 19.25
N MET A 84 -12.93 -2.75 18.09
CA MET A 84 -14.33 -2.61 17.69
C MET A 84 -15.01 -3.95 17.36
N SER A 85 -14.24 -4.94 16.89
CA SER A 85 -14.76 -6.25 16.52
C SER A 85 -14.98 -7.16 17.73
N ALA A 86 -16.22 -7.63 17.90
CA ALA A 86 -16.58 -8.56 18.97
C ALA A 86 -15.88 -9.92 18.84
N ASP A 87 -15.66 -10.42 17.62
CA ASP A 87 -14.91 -11.66 17.38
C ASP A 87 -13.47 -11.53 17.87
N VAL A 88 -12.82 -10.41 17.56
CA VAL A 88 -11.43 -10.15 17.96
C VAL A 88 -11.34 -10.02 19.49
N ARG A 89 -12.30 -9.33 20.11
CA ARG A 89 -12.41 -9.25 21.58
C ARG A 89 -12.59 -10.63 22.22
N ALA A 90 -13.38 -11.52 21.62
CA ALA A 90 -13.54 -12.89 22.10
C ALA A 90 -12.22 -13.69 22.00
N ARG A 91 -11.45 -13.53 20.91
CA ARG A 91 -10.11 -14.13 20.75
C ARG A 91 -9.13 -13.63 21.81
N PHE A 92 -9.12 -12.33 22.10
CA PHE A 92 -8.30 -11.76 23.17
C PHE A 92 -8.67 -12.33 24.54
N ARG A 93 -9.96 -12.40 24.86
CA ARG A 93 -10.44 -13.00 26.11
C ARG A 93 -10.05 -14.47 26.23
N ALA A 94 -10.17 -15.24 25.15
CA ALA A 94 -9.76 -16.64 25.13
C ALA A 94 -8.24 -16.81 25.35
N ALA A 95 -7.43 -15.82 24.94
CA ALA A 95 -6.00 -15.77 25.20
C ALA A 95 -5.63 -15.24 26.61
N GLY A 96 -6.62 -14.86 27.43
CA GLY A 96 -6.41 -14.40 28.81
C GLY A 96 -6.30 -12.89 28.99
N ALA A 97 -6.62 -12.09 27.97
CA ALA A 97 -6.69 -10.63 28.11
C ALA A 97 -7.95 -10.19 28.89
N ASP A 98 -7.84 -9.06 29.59
CA ASP A 98 -8.99 -8.36 30.18
C ASP A 98 -9.73 -7.59 29.07
N VAL A 99 -11.05 -7.76 29.00
CA VAL A 99 -11.88 -7.23 27.93
C VAL A 99 -13.15 -6.64 28.50
N ASP A 100 -13.26 -5.32 28.43
CA ASP A 100 -14.45 -4.57 28.75
C ASP A 100 -15.33 -4.43 27.49
N GLU A 101 -16.46 -5.14 27.47
CA GLU A 101 -17.40 -5.10 26.33
C GLU A 101 -18.13 -3.76 26.19
N ALA A 102 -18.31 -3.00 27.29
CA ALA A 102 -19.04 -1.74 27.25
C ALA A 102 -18.19 -0.62 26.62
N SER A 103 -16.89 -0.56 26.97
CA SER A 103 -15.94 0.38 26.37
C SER A 103 -15.21 -0.16 25.15
N MET A 104 -15.34 -1.46 24.86
CA MET A 104 -14.59 -2.19 23.83
C MET A 104 -13.06 -2.17 24.05
N ILE A 105 -12.61 -1.86 25.26
CA ILE A 105 -11.18 -1.82 25.61
C ILE A 105 -10.68 -3.24 25.91
N VAL A 106 -9.58 -3.60 25.27
CA VAL A 106 -8.81 -4.82 25.54
C VAL A 106 -7.50 -4.43 26.20
N ARG A 107 -7.22 -5.00 27.38
CA ARG A 107 -5.95 -4.89 28.10
C ARG A 107 -5.27 -6.26 28.11
N ALA A 108 -4.04 -6.31 27.65
CA ALA A 108 -3.25 -7.54 27.63
C ALA A 108 -2.08 -7.42 28.61
N ASP A 109 -1.89 -8.45 29.43
CA ASP A 109 -0.70 -8.59 30.26
C ASP A 109 0.57 -8.59 29.41
N ARG A 110 1.65 -8.00 29.92
CA ARG A 110 2.93 -7.92 29.20
C ARG A 110 3.48 -9.28 28.79
N GLY A 111 3.27 -10.33 29.58
CA GLY A 111 3.69 -11.69 29.26
C GLY A 111 2.96 -12.24 28.03
N LEU A 112 1.66 -11.96 27.91
CA LEU A 112 0.88 -12.32 26.72
C LEU A 112 1.40 -11.58 25.48
N ILE A 113 1.68 -10.28 25.60
CA ILE A 113 2.22 -9.45 24.51
C ILE A 113 3.60 -9.97 24.07
N LEU A 114 4.52 -10.19 25.01
CA LEU A 114 5.88 -10.64 24.73
C LEU A 114 5.88 -12.06 24.13
N ALA A 115 5.01 -12.95 24.61
CA ALA A 115 4.85 -14.29 24.03
C ALA A 115 4.35 -14.24 22.58
N ALA A 116 3.41 -13.35 22.27
CA ALA A 116 2.91 -13.14 20.91
C ALA A 116 3.99 -12.56 19.98
N ILE A 117 4.82 -11.63 20.46
CA ILE A 117 5.94 -11.09 19.68
C ILE A 117 6.99 -12.18 19.42
N ALA A 118 7.31 -12.98 20.44
CA ALA A 118 8.33 -14.03 20.34
C ALA A 118 7.97 -15.16 19.36
N SER A 119 6.69 -15.36 19.04
CA SER A 119 6.25 -16.35 18.06
C SER A 119 6.39 -15.89 16.60
N ALA A 120 6.59 -14.59 16.37
CA ALA A 120 6.75 -14.05 15.02
C ALA A 120 8.13 -14.41 14.43
N PRO A 121 8.21 -14.89 13.18
CA PRO A 121 9.48 -15.20 12.56
C PRO A 121 10.29 -13.90 12.31
N PRO A 122 11.60 -13.86 12.65
CA PRO A 122 12.42 -12.67 12.46
C PRO A 122 12.75 -12.40 10.99
N VAL A 123 12.68 -13.45 10.15
CA VAL A 123 12.92 -13.40 8.71
C VAL A 123 11.97 -14.37 8.04
N PHE A 124 11.35 -13.95 6.95
CA PHE A 124 10.54 -14.81 6.08
C PHE A 124 10.69 -14.40 4.62
N ARG A 125 10.27 -15.26 3.69
CA ARG A 125 10.32 -15.00 2.25
C ARG A 125 8.91 -14.73 1.74
N LEU A 126 8.79 -13.77 0.83
CA LEU A 126 7.59 -13.55 0.03
C LEU A 126 7.88 -13.90 -1.42
N THR A 127 7.09 -14.81 -2.00
CA THR A 127 7.31 -15.34 -3.34
C THR A 127 6.17 -14.91 -4.27
N PRO A 128 6.40 -14.04 -5.28
CA PRO A 128 5.39 -13.68 -6.26
C PRO A 128 5.28 -14.73 -7.38
N THR A 129 4.49 -14.45 -8.42
CA THR A 129 4.33 -15.33 -9.59
C THR A 129 5.64 -15.64 -10.31
N ASN A 130 6.60 -14.71 -10.32
CA ASN A 130 7.99 -14.99 -10.72
C ASN A 130 8.87 -15.18 -9.49
N PRO A 131 9.31 -16.41 -9.16
CA PRO A 131 10.15 -16.68 -7.99
C PRO A 131 11.50 -15.94 -7.97
N GLN A 132 11.97 -15.44 -9.13
CA GLN A 132 13.18 -14.62 -9.21
C GLN A 132 12.98 -13.21 -8.63
N ARG A 133 11.73 -12.80 -8.40
CA ARG A 133 11.36 -11.51 -7.77
C ARG A 133 10.98 -11.65 -6.30
N ALA A 134 11.24 -12.81 -5.70
CA ALA A 134 10.96 -13.02 -4.29
C ALA A 134 11.78 -12.09 -3.39
N LEU A 135 11.19 -11.69 -2.27
CA LEU A 135 11.79 -10.79 -1.30
C LEU A 135 11.97 -11.48 0.04
N THR A 136 13.12 -11.30 0.65
CA THR A 136 13.36 -11.69 2.04
C THR A 136 13.00 -10.52 2.95
N VAL A 137 12.00 -10.68 3.81
CA VAL A 137 11.57 -9.65 4.77
C VAL A 137 12.26 -9.90 6.09
N GLY A 138 12.94 -8.89 6.62
CA GLY A 138 13.69 -8.95 7.88
C GLY A 138 15.20 -8.83 7.69
N GLY A 139 15.96 -8.96 8.78
CA GLY A 139 17.41 -8.86 8.77
C GLY A 139 17.90 -7.49 8.26
N ARG A 140 18.77 -7.50 7.24
CA ARG A 140 19.38 -6.29 6.65
C ARG A 140 18.81 -5.93 5.28
N HIS A 141 17.75 -6.64 4.86
CA HIS A 141 17.13 -6.44 3.56
C HIS A 141 16.33 -5.14 3.54
N ILE A 142 16.44 -4.38 2.44
CA ILE A 142 15.69 -3.15 2.21
C ILE A 142 14.88 -3.30 0.94
N HIS A 143 13.59 -3.00 1.03
CA HIS A 143 12.68 -3.07 -0.10
C HIS A 143 12.03 -1.72 -0.40
N PHE A 144 12.07 -1.32 -1.67
CA PHE A 144 11.41 -0.10 -2.10
C PHE A 144 10.09 -0.43 -2.79
N GLY A 145 9.00 0.14 -2.26
CA GLY A 145 7.66 -0.01 -2.80
C GLY A 145 7.19 1.22 -3.54
N MET A 146 6.26 1.04 -4.49
CA MET A 146 5.46 2.14 -5.01
C MET A 146 4.52 2.69 -3.93
N VAL A 147 4.10 3.95 -4.12
CA VAL A 147 3.09 4.61 -3.27
C VAL A 147 1.86 3.72 -3.05
N SER A 148 1.16 3.90 -1.93
CA SER A 148 -0.09 3.21 -1.61
C SER A 148 -1.15 4.20 -1.15
N GLY A 149 -2.38 4.08 -1.67
CA GLY A 149 -3.55 4.83 -1.22
C GLY A 149 -3.74 6.21 -1.86
N ALA A 150 -2.99 6.58 -2.90
CA ALA A 150 -3.15 7.87 -3.54
C ALA A 150 -4.53 7.98 -4.23
N PRO A 151 -5.37 9.00 -3.93
CA PRO A 151 -6.67 9.16 -4.58
C PRO A 151 -6.60 9.93 -5.91
N ASN A 152 -5.48 10.58 -6.18
CA ASN A 152 -5.27 11.44 -7.35
C ASN A 152 -3.95 11.09 -8.03
N VAL A 153 -3.87 11.35 -9.33
CA VAL A 153 -2.67 11.23 -10.14
C VAL A 153 -2.32 12.60 -10.74
N HIS A 154 -1.04 12.80 -11.04
CA HIS A 154 -0.53 14.00 -11.70
C HIS A 154 0.49 13.60 -12.77
N ASP A 155 0.35 14.15 -13.98
CA ASP A 155 1.38 14.10 -15.00
C ASP A 155 1.48 15.43 -15.76
N ILE A 156 2.52 15.59 -16.57
CA ILE A 156 2.83 16.84 -17.26
C ILE A 156 1.80 17.23 -18.35
N ALA A 157 1.04 16.26 -18.87
CA ALA A 157 0.15 16.47 -20.00
C ALA A 157 -1.30 16.74 -19.55
N GLY A 158 -1.78 15.97 -18.57
CA GLY A 158 -3.14 16.00 -18.04
C GLY A 158 -3.28 16.68 -16.68
N GLY A 159 -2.17 17.13 -16.06
CA GLY A 159 -2.21 17.77 -14.75
C GLY A 159 -2.79 16.85 -13.66
N ARG A 160 -3.33 17.45 -12.59
CA ARG A 160 -3.87 16.71 -11.44
C ARG A 160 -5.31 16.30 -11.72
N ARG A 161 -5.62 15.02 -11.51
CA ARG A 161 -6.96 14.45 -11.69
C ARG A 161 -7.24 13.33 -10.72
N SER A 162 -8.52 12.97 -10.59
CA SER A 162 -8.94 11.78 -9.85
C SER A 162 -8.32 10.53 -10.45
N GLY A 163 -7.90 9.60 -9.59
CA GLY A 163 -7.37 8.32 -10.04
C GLY A 163 -8.40 7.52 -10.84
N ASN A 164 -7.93 6.81 -11.85
CA ASN A 164 -8.73 5.94 -12.71
C ASN A 164 -7.95 4.67 -13.06
N PHE A 165 -8.63 3.65 -13.57
CA PHE A 165 -8.02 2.35 -13.83
C PHE A 165 -6.97 2.37 -14.95
N GLU A 166 -7.11 3.24 -15.96
CA GLU A 166 -6.07 3.39 -16.98
C GLU A 166 -4.77 3.92 -16.39
N ASP A 167 -4.85 4.92 -15.52
CA ASP A 167 -3.69 5.46 -14.83
C ASP A 167 -3.11 4.47 -13.81
N TYR A 168 -3.94 3.64 -13.16
CA TYR A 168 -3.47 2.52 -12.34
C TYR A 168 -2.58 1.58 -13.16
N LYS A 169 -3.06 1.09 -14.31
CA LYS A 169 -2.30 0.19 -15.20
C LYS A 169 -0.99 0.82 -15.68
N LYS A 170 -0.98 2.13 -15.99
CA LYS A 170 0.24 2.86 -16.36
C LYS A 170 1.25 2.85 -15.22
N LEU A 171 0.82 3.09 -13.99
CA LEU A 171 1.69 3.08 -12.81
C LEU A 171 2.24 1.68 -12.51
N ILE A 172 1.44 0.63 -12.70
CA ILE A 172 1.93 -0.76 -12.57
C ILE A 172 3.02 -1.06 -13.62
N LYS A 173 2.78 -0.73 -14.89
CA LYS A 173 3.79 -0.89 -15.96
C LYS A 173 5.05 -0.06 -15.70
N LEU A 174 4.90 1.15 -15.16
CA LEU A 174 6.02 2.00 -14.76
C LEU A 174 6.83 1.34 -13.65
N GLY A 175 6.20 0.93 -12.55
CA GLY A 175 6.89 0.27 -11.44
C GLY A 175 7.53 -1.07 -11.86
N GLN A 176 6.90 -1.80 -12.78
CA GLN A 176 7.45 -3.02 -13.34
C GLN A 176 8.77 -2.75 -14.07
N SER A 177 8.85 -1.64 -14.80
CA SER A 177 10.01 -1.28 -15.63
C SER A 177 11.28 -0.97 -14.81
N PHE A 178 11.17 -0.65 -13.51
CA PHE A 178 12.32 -0.32 -12.66
C PHE A 178 12.69 -1.46 -11.71
N ASN A 179 13.90 -1.99 -11.81
CA ASN A 179 14.37 -3.07 -10.91
C ASN A 179 14.55 -2.63 -9.45
N ILE A 180 14.77 -1.33 -9.19
CA ILE A 180 14.86 -0.79 -7.82
C ILE A 180 13.52 -0.79 -7.09
N LEU A 181 12.39 -0.85 -7.81
CA LEU A 181 11.07 -0.95 -7.22
C LEU A 181 10.72 -2.44 -7.07
N HIS A 182 10.65 -2.91 -5.84
CA HIS A 182 10.53 -4.33 -5.51
C HIS A 182 9.08 -4.80 -5.36
N PHE A 183 8.17 -3.91 -4.94
CA PHE A 183 6.76 -4.26 -4.76
C PHE A 183 5.81 -3.08 -5.00
N PHE A 184 4.52 -3.40 -5.14
CA PHE A 184 3.45 -2.41 -5.27
C PHE A 184 2.59 -2.37 -4.01
N GLY A 185 2.23 -1.16 -3.54
CA GLY A 185 1.29 -0.99 -2.44
C GLY A 185 -0.12 -1.49 -2.74
N ASN A 186 -1.00 -1.51 -1.72
CA ASN A 186 -2.39 -2.01 -1.78
C ASN A 186 -3.11 -1.50 -3.03
N GLN A 187 -3.09 -0.18 -3.19
CA GLN A 187 -3.50 0.49 -4.40
C GLN A 187 -2.54 1.64 -4.67
N THR A 188 -1.67 1.47 -5.67
CA THR A 188 -0.78 2.54 -6.12
C THR A 188 -1.54 3.83 -6.47
N LEU A 189 -2.76 3.67 -6.97
CA LEU A 189 -3.71 4.74 -7.25
C LEU A 189 -5.12 4.18 -7.04
N ALA A 190 -6.03 4.91 -6.42
CA ALA A 190 -7.42 4.48 -6.32
C ALA A 190 -8.10 4.63 -7.71
N PRO A 191 -8.62 3.54 -8.33
CA PRO A 191 -9.38 3.64 -9.56
C PRO A 191 -10.82 4.05 -9.22
N ASN A 192 -11.07 5.36 -9.14
CA ASN A 192 -12.35 5.90 -8.68
C ASN A 192 -13.46 5.83 -9.76
N ASP A 193 -13.10 5.44 -10.98
CA ASP A 193 -13.99 5.15 -12.10
C ASP A 193 -14.59 3.73 -12.04
N LEU A 194 -14.12 2.87 -11.12
CA LEU A 194 -14.62 1.51 -10.92
C LEU A 194 -15.50 1.38 -9.65
N PRO A 195 -16.47 0.43 -9.62
CA PRO A 195 -17.28 0.17 -8.43
C PRO A 195 -16.44 -0.22 -7.21
N VAL A 196 -16.69 0.42 -6.07
CA VAL A 196 -15.90 0.24 -4.83
C VAL A 196 -15.93 -1.20 -4.30
N SER A 197 -17.03 -1.93 -4.52
CA SER A 197 -17.19 -3.31 -4.06
C SER A 197 -16.31 -4.31 -4.81
N THR A 198 -16.00 -4.06 -6.09
CA THR A 198 -15.32 -5.05 -6.95
C THR A 198 -13.98 -4.57 -7.49
N ARG A 199 -13.66 -3.28 -7.41
CA ARG A 199 -12.43 -2.71 -8.00
C ARG A 199 -11.13 -3.36 -7.51
N HIS A 200 -11.13 -4.03 -6.34
CA HIS A 200 -9.96 -4.78 -5.88
C HIS A 200 -9.63 -5.93 -6.83
N LEU A 201 -10.64 -6.62 -7.38
CA LEU A 201 -10.47 -7.70 -8.36
C LEU A 201 -9.80 -7.18 -9.65
N ASP A 202 -10.26 -6.04 -10.17
CA ASP A 202 -9.66 -5.40 -11.35
C ASP A 202 -8.19 -5.05 -11.11
N THR A 203 -7.88 -4.49 -9.93
CA THR A 203 -6.50 -4.15 -9.56
C THR A 203 -5.61 -5.36 -9.35
N VAL A 204 -6.11 -6.44 -8.74
CA VAL A 204 -5.37 -7.70 -8.57
C VAL A 204 -5.08 -8.33 -9.93
N PHE A 205 -6.08 -8.38 -10.81
CA PHE A 205 -5.88 -8.87 -12.18
C PHE A 205 -4.83 -8.06 -12.93
N ALA A 206 -4.87 -6.72 -12.83
CA ALA A 206 -3.86 -5.85 -13.43
C ALA A 206 -2.46 -6.12 -12.86
N ASN A 207 -2.32 -6.30 -11.55
CA ASN A 207 -1.01 -6.61 -10.93
C ASN A 207 -0.46 -7.95 -11.42
N LEU A 208 -1.29 -8.99 -11.47
CA LEU A 208 -0.90 -10.34 -11.90
C LEU A 208 -0.54 -10.43 -13.39
N THR A 209 -1.11 -9.55 -14.22
CA THR A 209 -0.93 -9.61 -15.69
C THR A 209 0.05 -8.58 -16.23
N LEU A 210 0.31 -7.48 -15.50
CA LEU A 210 1.19 -6.39 -15.93
C LEU A 210 2.52 -6.33 -15.18
N SER A 211 2.69 -7.17 -14.16
CA SER A 211 3.88 -7.24 -13.32
C SER A 211 4.19 -8.69 -12.94
N ASP A 212 5.45 -8.94 -12.61
CA ASP A 212 5.93 -10.22 -12.08
C ASP A 212 6.44 -10.11 -10.62
N LYS A 213 6.23 -8.95 -9.99
CA LYS A 213 6.66 -8.60 -8.63
C LYS A 213 5.54 -8.73 -7.60
N ILE A 214 5.91 -8.64 -6.33
CA ILE A 214 4.96 -8.63 -5.20
C ILE A 214 4.06 -7.39 -5.27
N PHE A 215 2.80 -7.56 -4.89
CA PHE A 215 1.86 -6.48 -4.68
C PHE A 215 1.07 -6.73 -3.39
N MET A 216 0.61 -5.65 -2.75
CA MET A 216 -0.17 -5.79 -1.52
C MET A 216 -1.65 -5.99 -1.82
N SER A 217 -2.33 -6.75 -0.95
CA SER A 217 -3.79 -6.87 -0.96
C SER A 217 -4.47 -5.63 -0.37
N MET A 218 -5.72 -5.38 -0.74
CA MET A 218 -6.55 -4.38 -0.05
C MET A 218 -7.02 -4.94 1.31
N SER A 219 -6.67 -4.26 2.40
CA SER A 219 -6.93 -4.68 3.79
C SER A 219 -8.31 -4.31 4.34
N ILE A 220 -9.24 -3.83 3.51
CA ILE A 220 -10.57 -3.45 3.97
C ILE A 220 -11.47 -4.69 3.89
N GLY A 221 -11.54 -5.43 5.00
CA GLY A 221 -12.38 -6.61 5.14
C GLY A 221 -11.69 -7.90 4.70
N ALA A 222 -12.21 -9.02 5.20
CA ALA A 222 -11.65 -10.35 4.94
C ALA A 222 -11.81 -10.81 3.47
N GLU A 223 -12.91 -10.44 2.82
CA GLU A 223 -13.22 -10.89 1.45
C GLU A 223 -12.11 -10.49 0.46
N ARG A 224 -11.69 -9.22 0.50
CA ARG A 224 -10.71 -8.69 -0.47
C ARG A 224 -9.32 -9.33 -0.36
N VAL A 225 -8.89 -9.62 0.87
CA VAL A 225 -7.61 -10.33 1.09
C VAL A 225 -7.70 -11.80 0.69
N ARG A 226 -8.85 -12.45 0.93
CA ARG A 226 -9.11 -13.84 0.49
C ARG A 226 -9.17 -13.95 -1.03
N ASP A 227 -9.85 -13.02 -1.71
CA ASP A 227 -9.88 -12.95 -3.17
C ASP A 227 -8.47 -12.77 -3.75
N THR A 228 -7.68 -11.87 -3.15
CA THR A 228 -6.31 -11.63 -3.61
C THR A 228 -5.44 -12.87 -3.43
N ALA A 229 -5.54 -13.54 -2.29
CA ALA A 229 -4.84 -14.79 -2.01
C ALA A 229 -5.23 -15.88 -3.02
N ALA A 230 -6.54 -16.07 -3.26
CA ALA A 230 -7.05 -17.08 -4.20
C ALA A 230 -6.56 -16.83 -5.64
N LEU A 231 -6.66 -15.58 -6.12
CA LEU A 231 -6.18 -15.21 -7.46
C LEU A 231 -4.66 -15.35 -7.59
N THR A 232 -3.92 -15.05 -6.53
CA THR A 232 -2.46 -15.21 -6.52
C THR A 232 -2.06 -16.68 -6.54
N ALA A 233 -2.73 -17.54 -5.77
CA ALA A 233 -2.51 -18.98 -5.77
C ALA A 233 -2.78 -19.58 -7.16
N ILE A 234 -3.88 -19.19 -7.81
CA ILE A 234 -4.19 -19.57 -9.20
C ILE A 234 -3.06 -19.15 -10.14
N ALA A 235 -2.62 -17.89 -10.07
CA ALA A 235 -1.56 -17.38 -10.95
C ALA A 235 -0.19 -18.04 -10.70
N ARG A 236 0.06 -18.53 -9.48
CA ARG A 236 1.25 -19.31 -9.12
C ARG A 236 1.14 -20.78 -9.48
N GLY A 237 -0.06 -21.29 -9.76
CA GLY A 237 -0.30 -22.71 -10.02
C GLY A 237 -0.20 -23.57 -8.76
N ILE A 238 -0.52 -23.02 -7.59
CA ILE A 238 -0.50 -23.73 -6.30
C ILE A 238 -1.84 -23.58 -5.59
N SER A 239 -2.07 -24.42 -4.58
CA SER A 239 -3.21 -24.31 -3.66
C SER A 239 -2.99 -23.20 -2.61
N LEU A 240 -4.07 -22.78 -1.95
CA LEU A 240 -3.98 -21.85 -0.81
C LEU A 240 -3.20 -22.45 0.35
N ASP A 241 -3.32 -23.76 0.58
CA ASP A 241 -2.60 -24.46 1.66
C ASP A 241 -1.09 -24.46 1.37
N GLU A 242 -0.67 -24.78 0.15
CA GLU A 242 0.75 -24.66 -0.25
C GLU A 242 1.27 -23.22 -0.16
N MET A 243 0.42 -22.23 -0.45
CA MET A 243 0.78 -20.82 -0.32
C MET A 243 0.92 -20.36 1.14
N ALA A 244 0.35 -21.08 2.11
CA ALA A 244 0.56 -20.78 3.53
C ALA A 244 2.00 -21.07 3.97
N ASP A 245 2.65 -22.08 3.38
CA ASP A 245 4.04 -22.44 3.64
C ASP A 245 5.04 -21.59 2.83
N ASP A 246 4.61 -21.00 1.70
CA ASP A 246 5.41 -20.09 0.87
C ASP A 246 4.59 -18.83 0.51
N PRO A 247 4.47 -17.86 1.43
CA PRO A 247 3.54 -16.75 1.30
C PRO A 247 3.85 -15.82 0.13
N SER A 248 2.80 -15.28 -0.48
CA SER A 248 2.89 -14.32 -1.59
C SER A 248 2.26 -12.98 -1.28
N SER A 249 1.24 -13.01 -0.43
CA SER A 249 0.41 -11.85 -0.15
C SER A 249 0.91 -11.12 1.09
N ILE A 250 0.90 -9.80 1.00
CA ILE A 250 1.15 -8.90 2.13
C ILE A 250 0.11 -7.79 2.13
N THR A 251 -0.25 -7.25 3.29
CA THR A 251 -1.15 -6.08 3.36
C THR A 251 -0.83 -5.18 4.56
N ASN A 252 -1.39 -3.97 4.56
CA ASN A 252 -1.24 -3.01 5.64
C ASN A 252 -2.45 -3.09 6.57
N ILE A 253 -2.22 -3.35 7.85
CA ILE A 253 -3.25 -3.31 8.88
C ILE A 253 -3.01 -2.02 9.67
N ASN A 254 -3.84 -1.01 9.40
CA ASN A 254 -3.70 0.28 10.04
C ASN A 254 -4.39 0.30 11.40
N ILE A 255 -3.70 0.81 12.42
CA ILE A 255 -4.33 1.13 13.70
C ILE A 255 -4.75 2.60 13.66
N ASN A 256 -6.03 2.85 13.89
CA ASN A 256 -6.59 4.19 13.95
C ASN A 256 -6.16 4.86 15.25
N SER A 257 -5.36 5.91 15.14
CA SER A 257 -4.82 6.59 16.32
C SER A 257 -5.84 7.56 16.92
N PRO A 258 -5.94 7.63 18.26
CA PRO A 258 -5.18 6.84 19.24
C PRO A 258 -5.80 5.46 19.50
N ARG A 259 -4.99 4.39 19.36
CA ARG A 259 -5.20 3.04 19.92
C ARG A 259 -6.52 2.34 19.55
N LYS A 260 -7.05 2.53 18.34
CA LYS A 260 -8.29 1.89 17.89
C LYS A 260 -8.05 0.92 16.73
N LEU A 261 -8.47 -0.32 16.91
CA LEU A 261 -8.50 -1.35 15.86
C LEU A 261 -9.94 -1.49 15.35
N ASP A 262 -10.16 -1.11 14.09
CA ASP A 262 -11.48 -1.20 13.46
C ASP A 262 -11.81 -2.60 12.96
N VAL A 263 -13.09 -2.81 12.67
CA VAL A 263 -13.67 -4.11 12.30
C VAL A 263 -13.08 -4.65 11.00
N GLU A 264 -12.92 -3.80 9.99
CA GLU A 264 -12.48 -4.21 8.64
C GLU A 264 -10.99 -4.56 8.62
N MET A 265 -10.16 -3.74 9.26
CA MET A 265 -8.73 -4.01 9.42
C MET A 265 -8.50 -5.28 10.22
N ALA A 266 -9.26 -5.50 11.30
CA ALA A 266 -9.12 -6.70 12.11
C ALA A 266 -9.57 -7.96 11.35
N ALA A 267 -10.66 -7.89 10.59
CA ALA A 267 -11.12 -9.00 9.75
C ALA A 267 -10.08 -9.38 8.69
N ALA A 268 -9.45 -8.41 8.04
CA ALA A 268 -8.36 -8.66 7.10
C ALA A 268 -7.12 -9.26 7.78
N ALA A 269 -6.74 -8.75 8.96
CA ALA A 269 -5.59 -9.27 9.71
C ALA A 269 -5.77 -10.75 10.09
N ILE A 270 -6.96 -11.11 10.61
CA ILE A 270 -7.30 -12.49 10.93
C ILE A 270 -7.26 -13.37 9.67
N ALA A 271 -7.92 -12.95 8.59
CA ALA A 271 -7.96 -13.73 7.36
C ALA A 271 -6.56 -13.96 6.76
N MET A 272 -5.69 -12.94 6.79
CA MET A 272 -4.30 -13.08 6.34
C MET A 272 -3.54 -14.09 7.22
N ALA A 273 -3.64 -13.98 8.55
CA ALA A 273 -2.98 -14.90 9.48
C ALA A 273 -3.48 -16.34 9.32
N GLU A 274 -4.79 -16.56 9.16
CA GLU A 274 -5.39 -17.88 8.91
C GLU A 274 -4.91 -18.52 7.59
N MET A 275 -4.55 -17.70 6.60
CA MET A 275 -4.01 -18.16 5.30
C MET A 275 -2.47 -18.22 5.27
N GLY A 276 -1.78 -18.01 6.40
CA GLY A 276 -0.31 -17.97 6.46
C GLY A 276 0.32 -16.78 5.71
N GLN A 277 -0.44 -15.72 5.45
CA GLN A 277 0.03 -14.54 4.70
C GLN A 277 0.51 -13.41 5.61
N ALA A 278 1.38 -12.54 5.10
CA ALA A 278 2.04 -11.52 5.91
C ALA A 278 1.20 -10.25 6.11
N VAL A 279 1.37 -9.59 7.25
CA VAL A 279 0.75 -8.29 7.54
C VAL A 279 1.79 -7.28 8.00
N VAL A 280 1.62 -6.03 7.60
CA VAL A 280 2.37 -4.88 8.13
C VAL A 280 1.43 -4.11 9.04
N VAL A 281 1.60 -4.25 10.35
CA VAL A 281 0.80 -3.53 11.35
C VAL A 281 1.38 -2.12 11.51
N THR A 282 0.62 -1.09 11.16
CA THR A 282 1.11 0.29 11.12
C THR A 282 0.20 1.26 11.86
N PRO A 283 0.66 1.87 12.97
CA PRO A 283 -0.06 3.00 13.55
C PRO A 283 0.04 4.20 12.62
N PHE A 284 -1.09 4.84 12.31
CA PHE A 284 -1.09 6.10 11.57
C PHE A 284 -1.14 7.26 12.55
N THR A 285 0.01 7.83 12.88
CA THR A 285 0.13 8.91 13.87
C THR A 285 0.56 10.21 13.20
N LEU A 286 -0.11 11.30 13.55
CA LEU A 286 0.31 12.66 13.19
C LEU A 286 0.61 13.41 14.48
N MET A 287 1.88 13.78 14.69
CA MET A 287 2.32 14.51 15.88
C MET A 287 1.50 15.79 16.03
N GLY A 288 0.89 15.98 17.21
CA GLY A 288 0.04 17.15 17.50
C GLY A 288 -1.42 17.02 17.04
N ALA A 289 -1.81 15.90 16.42
CA ALA A 289 -3.19 15.63 16.04
C ALA A 289 -3.70 14.27 16.54
N MET A 290 -2.91 13.20 16.34
CA MET A 290 -3.28 11.82 16.67
C MET A 290 -2.03 11.09 17.18
N THR A 291 -1.90 10.94 18.50
CA THR A 291 -0.85 10.18 19.20
C THR A 291 -1.47 9.26 20.23
#